data_AF-A0ABD5L2K7-F1
#
_entry.id   AF-A0ABD5L2K7-F1
#
_cell.length_a   1.000
_cell.length_b   1.000
_cell.length_c   1.000
_cell.angle_alpha   90.00
_cell.angle_beta   90.00
_cell.angle_gamma   90.00
#
_symmetry.space_group_name_H-M   'P 1'
#
loop_
_entity.id
_entity.type
_entity.pdbx_description
1 polymer ?
#
loop_
_entity_poly.entity_id
_entity_poly.type
_entity_poly.pdbx_seq_one_letter_code
_entity_poly.pdbx_strand_id
1 'polypeptide(L)' 'MEDPLHLIEDFERIVDHAVNKLSFPLICAYKGERMPKYLQNILMETHPYVLMEGDLITSKQYRSLTDVE' A
#
# COMPACT_ATOMS: atom_id res chain seq x y z
N MET A 1 17.94 -15.08 8.44
CA MET A 1 17.28 -14.64 7.20
C MET A 1 16.44 -13.45 7.60
N GLU A 2 16.75 -12.26 7.08
CA GLU A 2 15.83 -11.12 7.22
C GLU A 2 14.52 -11.49 6.53
N ASP A 3 13.40 -11.22 7.18
CA ASP A 3 12.08 -11.48 6.62
C ASP A 3 11.95 -10.80 5.24
N PRO A 4 11.38 -11.47 4.21
CA PRO A 4 11.30 -10.94 2.85
C PRO A 4 10.33 -9.75 2.72
N LEU A 5 9.80 -9.24 3.84
CA LEU A 5 8.86 -8.12 3.90
C LEU A 5 9.43 -6.82 3.32
N HIS A 6 10.75 -6.62 3.42
CA HIS A 6 11.42 -5.46 2.83
C HIS A 6 11.28 -5.43 1.30
N LEU A 7 11.28 -6.60 0.63
CA LEU A 7 11.10 -6.69 -0.81
C LEU A 7 9.68 -6.27 -1.24
N ILE A 8 8.69 -6.56 -0.39
CA ILE A 8 7.29 -6.18 -0.63
C ILE A 8 7.16 -4.66 -0.44
N GLU A 9 7.77 -4.10 0.60
CA GLU A 9 7.79 -2.65 0.83
C GLU A 9 8.40 -1.88 -0.36
N ASP A 10 9.57 -2.31 -0.83
CA ASP A 10 10.23 -1.69 -1.97
C ASP A 10 9.36 -1.77 -3.23
N PHE A 11 8.73 -2.93 -3.46
CA PHE A 11 7.82 -3.13 -4.58
C PHE A 11 6.62 -2.18 -4.51
N GLU A 12 5.93 -2.13 -3.36
CA GLU A 12 4.76 -1.28 -3.16
C GLU A 12 5.09 0.20 -3.41
N ARG A 13 6.23 0.68 -2.94
CA ARG A 13 6.67 2.07 -3.17
C ARG A 13 6.98 2.36 -4.64
N ILE A 14 7.60 1.43 -5.36
CA ILE A 14 7.91 1.59 -6.79
C ILE A 14 6.62 1.63 -7.61
N VAL A 15 5.70 0.71 -7.34
CA VAL A 15 4.44 0.62 -8.07
C VAL A 15 3.57 1.84 -7.77
N ASP A 16 3.43 2.26 -6.50
CA ASP A 16 2.70 3.46 -6.11
C ASP A 16 3.20 4.71 -6.86
N HIS A 17 4.52 4.92 -6.92
CA HIS A 17 5.09 6.04 -7.68
C HIS A 17 4.80 5.96 -9.18
N ALA A 18 4.81 4.75 -9.75
CA ALA A 18 4.52 4.54 -11.16
C ALA A 18 3.04 4.80 -11.50
N VAL A 19 2.10 4.32 -10.69
CA VAL A 19 0.66 4.52 -10.91
C VAL A 19 0.24 5.97 -10.67
N ASN A 20 0.84 6.65 -9.69
CA ASN A 20 0.62 8.07 -9.43
C ASN A 20 1.00 8.93 -10.65
N LYS A 21 2.11 8.61 -11.33
CA LYS A 21 2.49 9.27 -12.59
C LYS A 21 1.52 9.04 -13.74
N LEU A 22 0.85 7.89 -13.75
CA LEU A 22 -0.10 7.52 -14.80
C LEU A 22 -1.55 7.91 -14.44
N SER A 23 -1.77 8.48 -13.24
CA SER A 23 -3.10 8.82 -12.70
C SER A 23 -4.07 7.63 -12.68
N PHE A 24 -3.54 6.41 -12.48
CA PHE A 24 -4.35 5.20 -12.34
C PHE A 24 -4.55 4.87 -10.86
N PRO A 25 -5.78 4.48 -10.45
CA PRO A 25 -6.00 3.96 -9.11
C PRO A 25 -5.37 2.57 -8.99
N LEU A 26 -4.61 2.37 -7.90
CA LEU A 26 -4.05 1.08 -7.51
C LEU A 26 -4.69 0.62 -6.22
N ILE A 27 -5.16 -0.62 -6.20
CA ILE A 27 -5.74 -1.27 -5.02
C ILE A 27 -4.98 -2.56 -4.81
N CYS A 28 -4.24 -2.63 -3.72
CA CYS A 28 -3.52 -3.82 -3.33
C CYS A 28 -4.43 -4.74 -2.51
N ALA A 29 -4.48 -6.01 -2.91
CA ALA A 29 -5.35 -7.04 -2.33
C ALA A 29 -4.51 -8.26 -1.94
N TYR A 30 -4.32 -8.44 -0.63
CA TYR A 30 -3.61 -9.59 -0.08
C TYR A 30 -4.58 -10.49 0.69
N LYS A 31 -4.31 -11.80 0.66
CA LYS A 31 -5.05 -12.75 1.52
C LYS A 31 -4.74 -12.44 2.97
N GLY A 32 -5.76 -12.35 3.83
CA GLY A 32 -5.59 -12.03 5.26
C GLY A 32 -4.59 -12.94 5.98
N GLU A 33 -4.61 -14.24 5.69
CA GLU A 33 -3.65 -15.23 6.21
C GLU A 33 -2.18 -14.93 5.87
N ARG A 34 -1.94 -14.12 4.83
CA ARG A 34 -0.61 -13.73 4.34
C ARG A 34 -0.34 -12.24 4.53
N MET A 35 -1.14 -11.56 5.35
CA MET A 35 -1.02 -10.13 5.62
C MET A 35 -0.59 -9.91 7.07
N PRO A 36 0.72 -9.98 7.36
CA PRO A 36 1.22 -9.64 8.68
C PRO A 36 0.99 -8.15 8.96
N LYS A 37 0.89 -7.79 10.24
CA LYS A 37 0.63 -6.42 10.69
C LYS A 37 1.61 -5.38 10.12
N TYR A 38 2.87 -5.78 9.89
CA TYR A 38 3.87 -4.96 9.22
C TYR A 38 3.46 -4.57 7.79
N LEU A 39 3.07 -5.55 6.98
CA LEU A 39 2.62 -5.33 5.61
C LEU A 39 1.35 -4.48 5.57
N GLN A 40 0.43 -4.74 6.51
CA GLN A 40 -0.79 -3.94 6.65
C GLN A 40 -0.46 -2.46 6.90
N ASN A 41 0.49 -2.17 7.78
CA ASN A 41 0.93 -0.79 8.06
C ASN A 41 1.53 -0.14 6.82
N ILE A 42 2.42 -0.83 6.09
CA ILE A 42 3.00 -0.30 4.85
C ILE A 42 1.92 0.04 3.83
N LEU A 43 0.96 -0.86 3.61
CA LEU A 43 -0.13 -0.62 2.65
C LEU A 43 -0.95 0.60 3.04
N MET A 44 -1.22 0.78 4.33
CA MET A 44 -1.91 1.98 4.82
C MET A 44 -1.07 3.25 4.65
N GLU A 45 0.24 3.19 4.77
CA GLU A 45 1.11 4.36 4.58
C GLU A 45 1.31 4.72 3.10
N THR A 46 1.28 3.72 2.21
CA THR A 46 1.63 3.85 0.79
C THR A 46 0.44 3.96 -0.14
N HIS A 47 -0.74 3.49 0.26
CA HIS A 47 -1.91 3.45 -0.62
C HIS A 47 -3.12 4.19 -0.02
N PRO A 48 -3.87 4.97 -0.83
CA PRO A 48 -5.10 5.62 -0.39
C PRO A 48 -6.23 4.62 -0.11
N TYR A 49 -6.24 3.49 -0.83
CA TYR A 49 -7.27 2.46 -0.73
C TYR A 49 -6.64 1.07 -0.62
N VAL A 50 -7.10 0.26 0.33
CA VAL A 50 -6.62 -1.11 0.56
C VAL A 50 -7.80 -2.07 0.64
N LEU A 51 -7.74 -3.20 -0.07
CA LEU A 51 -8.77 -4.23 0.01
C LEU A 51 -8.41 -5.24 1.09
N MET A 52 -9.18 -5.28 2.18
CA MET A 52 -9.00 -6.21 3.29
C MET A 52 -10.28 -6.99 3.54
N GLU A 53 -10.18 -8.32 3.58
CA GLU A 53 -11.31 -9.22 3.89
C GLU A 53 -12.56 -9.04 2.99
N GLY A 54 -12.37 -8.48 1.79
CA GLY A 54 -13.46 -8.19 0.85
C GLY A 54 -14.01 -6.76 0.93
N ASP A 55 -13.56 -5.98 1.92
CA ASP A 55 -13.94 -4.58 2.10
C ASP A 55 -12.84 -3.63 1.63
N LEU A 56 -13.24 -2.58 0.91
CA LEU A 56 -12.32 -1.51 0.51
C LEU A 56 -12.21 -0.49 1.63
N ILE A 57 -11.03 -0.39 2.22
CA ILE A 57 -10.74 0.49 3.34
C ILE A 57 -9.93 1.69 2.82
N THR A 58 -10.37 2.90 3.19
CA THR A 58 -9.59 4.12 2.95
C THR A 58 -8.53 4.29 4.02
N SER A 59 -7.28 4.49 3.63
CA SER A 59 -6.22 4.77 4.58
C SER A 59 -6.23 6.23 5.04
N LYS A 60 -6.21 6.44 6.36
CA LYS A 60 -5.98 7.76 6.98
C LYS A 60 -4.50 8.08 7.16
N GLN A 61 -3.63 7.09 6.99
CA GLN A 61 -2.18 7.20 7.15
C GLN A 61 -1.48 7.57 5.84
N TYR A 62 -2.15 7.33 4.71
CA TYR A 62 -1.67 7.74 3.40
C TYR A 62 -1.58 9.27 3.35
N ARG A 63 -0.37 9.79 3.26
CA ARG A 63 -0.12 11.20 2.98
C ARG A 63 0.14 11.33 1.50
N SER A 64 -0.84 11.82 0.78
CA SER A 64 -0.65 12.17 -0.63
C SER A 64 0.48 13.20 -0.69
N LEU A 65 1.51 12.95 -1.51
CA LEU A 65 2.55 13.94 -1.78
C LEU A 65 2.01 15.18 -2.53
N THR A 66 0.71 15.19 -2.84
CA THR A 66 -0.04 16.31 -3.42
C THR A 66 -0.53 17.34 -2.39
N ASP A 67 -0.41 17.09 -1.08
CA ASP A 67 -0.79 18.05 -0.02
C ASP A 67 0.37 18.96 0.44
N VAL A 68 1.37 19.18 -0.43
CA VAL A 68 2.43 20.17 -0.21
C VAL A 68 2.28 21.29 -1.24
N GLU A 69 1.34 22.20 -0.97
CA GLU A 69 1.36 23.59 -1.49
C GLU A 69 1.92 24.54 -0.43
#